data_AF-A0A426XNV4-F1
#
_entry.id   AF-A0A426XNV4-F1
#
_cell.length_a   1.000
_cell.length_b   1.000
_cell.length_c   1.000
_cell.angle_alpha   90.00
_cell.angle_beta   90.00
_cell.angle_gamma   90.00
#
_symmetry.space_group_name_H-M   'P 1'
#
loop_
_entity.id
_entity.type
_entity.pdbx_description
1 polymer ?
#
loop_
_entity_poly.entity_id
_entity_poly.type
_entity_poly.pdbx_seq_one_letter_code
_entity_poly.pdbx_strand_id
1 'polypeptide(L)'
;MCHPPLVYRSREAVGKRRPLKMKAGSYYIPHMRKLKGEDAHFICEREQVVGVADGVGGWAKLGIDAGVYARELMSHAEQAVRASPEGFVDPFQVLATAHARTNALGASTACIMALKDQIKSMGVEPGDIIVVATDGVFDNLFDREVVPLIKSGLAFDQSAERIATLIADAAQRNSIRRLKETPFSRACRKAGKRRKGGKKDDITVVVMCILEADD
;
A
#
# COMPACT_ATOMS: atom_id res chain seq x y z
N MET A 1 3.02 -6.79 10.62
CA MET A 1 1.57 -6.70 10.41
C MET A 1 1.36 -5.60 9.38
N CYS A 2 0.73 -5.88 8.23
CA CYS A 2 0.33 -4.81 7.33
C CYS A 2 -0.68 -3.90 8.05
N HIS A 3 -0.54 -2.59 7.89
CA HIS A 3 -1.56 -1.65 8.36
C HIS A 3 -2.83 -1.86 7.51
N PRO A 4 -4.04 -1.87 8.11
CA PRO A 4 -5.27 -1.85 7.33
C PRO A 4 -5.28 -0.65 6.38
N PRO A 5 -5.86 -0.78 5.18
CA PRO A 5 -6.03 0.32 4.24
C PRO A 5 -6.72 1.53 4.87
N LEU A 6 -6.26 2.74 4.55
CA LEU A 6 -6.96 3.96 4.95
C LEU A 6 -7.94 4.36 3.85
N VAL A 7 -9.23 4.46 4.21
CA VAL A 7 -10.28 4.95 3.32
C VAL A 7 -10.63 6.39 3.71
N TYR A 8 -10.42 7.32 2.79
CA TYR A 8 -10.81 8.72 2.94
C TYR A 8 -12.06 9.00 2.11
N ARG A 9 -13.15 9.39 2.78
CA ARG A 9 -14.41 9.73 2.14
C ARG A 9 -14.50 11.21 1.81
N SER A 10 -14.65 11.54 0.53
CA SER A 10 -15.19 12.83 0.12
C SER A 10 -16.69 12.83 0.43
N ARG A 11 -17.21 13.73 1.26
CA ARG A 11 -18.66 13.74 1.53
C ARG A 11 -19.45 14.08 0.26
N GLU A 12 -20.60 13.42 0.18
CA GLU A 12 -21.76 13.54 -0.74
C GLU A 12 -21.70 12.78 -2.06
N ALA A 13 -22.45 11.67 -2.10
CA ALA A 13 -23.31 11.32 -3.23
C ALA A 13 -24.53 10.48 -2.76
N VAL A 14 -25.74 11.03 -2.93
CA VAL A 14 -27.00 10.28 -2.88
C VAL A 14 -27.44 10.12 -4.34
N GLY A 15 -27.19 8.94 -4.92
CA GLY A 15 -27.47 8.66 -6.34
C GLY A 15 -27.59 7.17 -6.63
N LYS A 16 -28.14 6.82 -7.79
CA LYS A 16 -28.28 5.42 -8.25
C LYS A 16 -26.90 4.76 -8.33
N ARG A 17 -26.76 3.53 -7.83
CA ARG A 17 -25.50 2.77 -7.86
C ARG A 17 -25.11 2.43 -9.31
N ARG A 18 -24.04 3.05 -9.79
CA ARG A 18 -23.32 2.71 -11.02
C ARG A 18 -22.15 1.77 -10.70
N PRO A 19 -21.65 0.99 -11.69
CA PRO A 19 -20.43 0.21 -11.51
C PRO A 19 -19.26 1.14 -11.12
N LEU A 20 -18.36 0.66 -10.28
CA LEU A 20 -17.21 1.43 -9.81
C LEU A 20 -15.94 1.02 -10.56
N LYS A 21 -15.07 2.01 -10.82
CA LYS A 21 -13.69 1.77 -11.26
C LYS A 21 -12.71 2.52 -10.36
N MET A 22 -11.52 1.97 -10.21
CA MET A 22 -10.37 2.58 -9.57
C MET A 22 -9.39 3.02 -10.64
N LYS A 23 -8.87 4.23 -10.49
CA LYS A 23 -7.58 4.64 -11.06
C LYS A 23 -6.55 4.63 -9.96
N ALA A 24 -5.42 3.98 -10.21
CA ALA A 24 -4.41 3.75 -9.19
C ALA A 24 -3.06 4.36 -9.59
N GLY A 25 -2.31 4.76 -8.58
CA GLY A 25 -0.95 5.27 -8.73
C GLY A 25 -0.12 4.84 -7.54
N SER A 26 1.20 4.81 -7.71
CA SER A 26 2.09 4.37 -6.65
C SER A 26 3.37 5.19 -6.63
N TYR A 27 4.05 5.12 -5.49
CA TYR A 27 5.39 5.65 -5.37
C TYR A 27 6.21 4.76 -4.43
N TYR A 28 7.46 4.51 -4.81
CA TYR A 28 8.37 3.64 -4.08
C TYR A 28 9.70 4.33 -3.81
N ILE A 29 10.13 4.31 -2.55
CA ILE A 29 11.43 4.81 -2.10
C ILE A 29 12.14 3.67 -1.37
N PRO A 30 13.20 3.07 -1.94
CA PRO A 30 13.96 2.05 -1.25
C PRO A 30 14.74 2.66 -0.08
N HIS A 31 14.97 1.86 0.95
CA HIS A 31 15.84 2.17 2.06
C HIS A 31 17.25 2.46 1.54
N MET A 32 17.88 3.56 1.97
CA MET A 32 19.17 4.05 1.44
C MET A 32 20.35 3.06 1.46
N ARG A 33 20.25 1.96 2.21
CA ARG A 33 21.28 0.91 2.29
C ARG A 33 21.00 -0.32 1.41
N LYS A 34 19.86 -0.37 0.74
CA LYS A 34 19.44 -1.50 -0.08
C LYS A 34 19.23 -1.01 -1.52
N LEU A 35 19.87 -1.66 -2.49
CA LEU A 35 19.76 -1.27 -3.90
C LEU A 35 18.33 -1.28 -4.43
N LYS A 36 17.55 -2.31 -4.08
CA LYS A 36 16.17 -2.51 -4.54
C LYS A 36 15.13 -2.46 -3.41
N GLY A 37 15.59 -2.35 -2.16
CA GLY A 37 14.76 -2.48 -0.95
C GLY A 37 14.08 -3.84 -0.79
N GLU A 38 13.27 -3.97 0.27
CA GLU A 38 12.56 -5.20 0.64
C GLU A 38 11.06 -5.17 0.34
N ASP A 39 10.51 -4.03 -0.04
CA ASP A 39 9.12 -3.90 -0.46
C ASP A 39 8.90 -4.29 -1.94
N ALA A 40 7.66 -4.64 -2.26
CA ALA A 40 7.18 -4.80 -3.62
C ALA A 40 5.69 -4.42 -3.72
N HIS A 41 5.23 -4.08 -4.92
CA HIS A 41 3.81 -3.86 -5.18
C HIS A 41 3.47 -4.18 -6.64
N PHE A 42 2.18 -4.30 -6.95
CA PHE A 42 1.66 -4.30 -8.32
C PHE A 42 0.34 -3.52 -8.39
N ILE A 43 0.03 -3.03 -9.59
CA ILE A 43 -1.25 -2.42 -9.92
C ILE A 43 -1.78 -3.10 -11.19
N CYS A 44 -2.96 -3.70 -11.11
CA CYS A 44 -3.69 -4.24 -12.24
C CYS A 44 -5.01 -3.47 -12.38
N GLU A 45 -4.98 -2.33 -13.06
CA GLU A 45 -6.19 -1.51 -13.25
C GLU A 45 -7.26 -2.24 -14.06
N ARG A 46 -6.89 -3.07 -15.04
CA ARG A 46 -7.88 -3.83 -15.83
C ARG A 46 -8.79 -4.69 -14.96
N GLU A 47 -8.21 -5.48 -14.07
CA GLU A 47 -8.95 -6.37 -13.16
C GLU A 47 -9.29 -5.70 -11.82
N GLN A 48 -8.97 -4.41 -11.69
CA GLN A 48 -9.28 -3.62 -10.51
C GLN A 48 -8.64 -4.16 -9.21
N VAL A 49 -7.38 -4.62 -9.31
CA VAL A 49 -6.62 -5.21 -8.18
C VAL A 49 -5.27 -4.53 -7.96
N VAL A 50 -4.93 -4.29 -6.70
CA VAL A 50 -3.58 -3.89 -6.29
C VAL A 50 -3.04 -4.85 -5.24
N GLY A 51 -1.71 -4.93 -5.15
CA GLY A 51 -1.02 -5.67 -4.11
C GLY A 51 0.19 -4.93 -3.59
N VAL A 52 0.46 -5.06 -2.29
CA VAL A 52 1.65 -4.53 -1.62
C VAL A 52 2.22 -5.62 -0.73
N ALA A 53 3.54 -5.76 -0.74
CA ALA A 53 4.29 -6.66 0.13
C ALA A 53 5.48 -5.94 0.77
N ASP A 54 5.76 -6.32 2.01
CA ASP A 54 6.86 -5.83 2.85
C ASP A 54 7.68 -7.05 3.29
N GLY A 55 8.89 -7.16 2.73
CA GLY A 55 9.81 -8.25 3.01
C GLY A 55 10.31 -8.23 4.46
N VAL A 56 10.28 -9.37 5.13
CA VAL A 56 10.70 -9.47 6.53
C VAL A 56 12.22 -9.34 6.65
N GLY A 57 12.73 -8.14 6.95
CA GLY A 57 14.17 -7.86 7.04
C GLY A 57 14.98 -8.68 8.07
N GLY A 58 14.33 -9.48 8.91
CA GLY A 58 15.00 -10.44 9.80
C GLY A 58 15.84 -11.50 9.06
N TRP A 59 15.47 -11.83 7.81
CA TRP A 59 16.15 -12.81 6.96
C TRP A 59 17.57 -12.38 6.56
N ALA A 60 17.88 -11.08 6.59
CA ALA A 60 19.22 -10.56 6.29
C ALA A 60 20.31 -11.15 7.20
N LYS A 61 19.97 -11.61 8.42
CA LYS A 61 20.91 -12.27 9.34
C LYS A 61 21.42 -13.62 8.82
N LEU A 62 20.69 -14.22 7.89
CA LEU A 62 21.04 -15.48 7.22
C LEU A 62 21.58 -15.22 5.79
N GLY A 63 21.84 -13.97 5.43
CA GLY A 63 22.27 -13.59 4.07
C GLY A 63 21.16 -13.69 3.02
N ILE A 64 19.89 -13.80 3.44
CA ILE A 64 18.73 -13.91 2.56
C ILE A 64 18.11 -12.53 2.34
N ASP A 65 17.94 -12.14 1.07
CA ASP A 65 17.27 -10.90 0.66
C ASP A 65 15.75 -11.11 0.61
N ALA A 66 15.04 -10.63 1.66
CA ALA A 66 13.59 -10.71 1.74
C ALA A 66 12.86 -9.93 0.63
N GLY A 67 13.53 -8.98 -0.02
CA GLY A 67 12.99 -8.27 -1.17
C GLY A 67 12.87 -9.16 -2.40
N VAL A 68 13.73 -10.18 -2.56
CA VAL A 68 13.59 -11.15 -3.65
C VAL A 68 12.29 -11.92 -3.48
N TYR A 69 12.02 -12.39 -2.26
CA TYR A 69 10.76 -13.03 -1.90
C TYR A 69 9.55 -12.10 -2.16
N ALA A 70 9.58 -10.87 -1.67
CA ALA A 70 8.47 -9.93 -1.84
C ALA A 70 8.16 -9.64 -3.31
N ARG A 71 9.20 -9.42 -4.13
CA ARG A 71 9.07 -9.16 -5.58
C ARG A 71 8.52 -10.37 -6.34
N GLU A 72 9.03 -11.57 -6.04
CA GLU A 72 8.54 -12.80 -6.67
C GLU A 72 7.08 -13.08 -6.28
N LEU A 73 6.73 -12.90 -5.00
CA LEU A 73 5.35 -13.03 -4.52
C LEU A 73 4.40 -12.07 -5.24
N MET A 74 4.76 -10.78 -5.35
CA MET A 74 3.92 -9.80 -6.04
C MET A 74 3.83 -10.06 -7.55
N SER A 75 4.90 -10.53 -8.19
CA SER A 75 4.87 -10.92 -9.59
C SER A 75 3.93 -12.11 -9.84
N HIS A 76 3.97 -13.14 -8.98
CA HIS A 76 3.05 -14.27 -9.10
C HIS A 76 1.61 -13.91 -8.74
N ALA A 77 1.40 -13.00 -7.79
CA ALA A 77 0.07 -12.48 -7.48
C ALA A 77 -0.53 -11.74 -8.68
N GLU A 78 0.24 -10.86 -9.33
CA GLU A 78 -0.20 -10.17 -10.55
C GLU A 78 -0.53 -11.16 -11.68
N GLN A 79 0.30 -12.20 -11.87
CA GLN A 79 0.02 -13.25 -12.86
C GLN A 79 -1.26 -14.03 -12.52
N ALA A 80 -1.51 -14.33 -11.25
CA ALA A 80 -2.73 -15.02 -10.81
C ALA A 80 -3.97 -14.15 -11.02
N VAL A 81 -3.87 -12.83 -10.78
CA VAL A 81 -4.94 -11.87 -11.10
C VAL A 81 -5.25 -11.91 -12.61
N ARG A 82 -4.24 -11.78 -13.46
CA ARG A 82 -4.41 -11.77 -14.93
C ARG A 82 -4.92 -13.09 -15.51
N ALA A 83 -4.74 -14.20 -14.78
CA ALA A 83 -5.25 -15.52 -15.16
C ALA A 83 -6.64 -15.82 -14.57
N SER A 84 -7.18 -14.94 -13.72
CA SER A 84 -8.50 -15.12 -13.12
C SER A 84 -9.60 -14.85 -14.16
N PRO A 85 -10.79 -15.46 -14.01
CA PRO A 85 -11.94 -15.13 -14.84
C PRO A 85 -12.30 -13.64 -14.74
N GLU A 86 -12.69 -13.05 -15.87
CA GLU A 86 -13.07 -11.64 -15.96
C GLU A 86 -14.18 -11.30 -14.96
N GLY A 87 -13.98 -10.21 -14.20
CA GLY A 87 -14.94 -9.76 -13.19
C GLY A 87 -14.98 -10.61 -11.90
N PHE A 88 -14.15 -11.66 -11.77
CA PHE A 88 -14.05 -12.46 -10.55
C PHE A 88 -12.59 -12.70 -10.14
N VAL A 89 -12.09 -11.82 -9.27
CA VAL A 89 -10.80 -12.04 -8.59
C VAL A 89 -11.05 -12.30 -7.11
N ASP A 90 -10.59 -13.44 -6.58
CA ASP A 90 -10.54 -13.68 -5.13
C ASP A 90 -9.14 -13.37 -4.58
N PRO A 91 -8.96 -12.30 -3.78
CA PRO A 91 -7.68 -11.95 -3.18
C PRO A 91 -7.03 -13.09 -2.37
N PHE A 92 -7.85 -13.93 -1.71
CA PHE A 92 -7.33 -15.07 -0.95
C PHE A 92 -6.73 -16.13 -1.87
N GLN A 93 -7.45 -16.48 -2.94
CA GLN A 93 -6.95 -17.43 -3.94
C GLN A 93 -5.73 -16.88 -4.70
N VAL A 94 -5.72 -15.59 -5.03
CA VAL A 94 -4.56 -14.91 -5.64
C VAL A 94 -3.33 -15.06 -4.74
N LEU A 95 -3.46 -14.71 -3.46
CA LEU A 95 -2.33 -14.77 -2.53
C LEU A 95 -1.88 -16.21 -2.27
N ALA A 96 -2.82 -17.15 -2.13
CA ALA A 96 -2.50 -18.57 -1.96
C ALA A 96 -1.76 -19.14 -3.18
N THR A 97 -2.20 -18.80 -4.39
CA THR A 97 -1.56 -19.21 -5.65
C THR A 97 -0.17 -18.59 -5.78
N ALA A 98 -0.05 -17.30 -5.46
CA ALA A 98 1.24 -16.60 -5.49
C ALA A 98 2.24 -17.24 -4.53
N HIS A 99 1.83 -17.45 -3.28
CA HIS A 99 2.67 -18.06 -2.25
C HIS A 99 3.13 -19.47 -2.62
N ALA A 100 2.24 -20.29 -3.18
CA ALA A 100 2.59 -21.64 -3.63
C ALA A 100 3.58 -21.67 -4.81
N ARG A 101 3.69 -20.57 -5.56
CA ARG A 101 4.60 -20.44 -6.72
C ARG A 101 5.93 -19.78 -6.38
N THR A 102 6.00 -19.01 -5.28
CA THR A 102 7.22 -18.33 -4.85
C THR A 102 8.25 -19.33 -4.33
N ASN A 103 9.42 -19.36 -4.96
CA ASN A 103 10.53 -20.24 -4.56
C ASN A 103 11.68 -19.50 -3.86
N ALA A 104 11.75 -18.18 -3.96
CA ALA A 104 12.74 -17.40 -3.23
C ALA A 104 12.71 -17.72 -1.73
N LEU A 105 13.88 -17.70 -1.11
CA LEU A 105 14.00 -17.80 0.33
C LEU A 105 13.59 -16.47 0.97
N GLY A 106 12.87 -16.56 2.09
CA GLY A 106 12.45 -15.39 2.85
C GLY A 106 11.00 -15.48 3.30
N ALA A 107 10.46 -14.33 3.65
CA ALA A 107 9.05 -14.15 3.94
C ALA A 107 8.70 -12.67 3.73
N SER A 108 7.43 -12.38 3.57
CA SER A 108 6.90 -11.02 3.57
C SER A 108 5.55 -10.98 4.30
N THR A 109 5.16 -9.79 4.74
CA THR A 109 3.75 -9.50 4.90
C THR A 109 3.20 -9.03 3.55
N ALA A 110 1.93 -9.33 3.26
CA ALA A 110 1.31 -8.96 1.99
C ALA A 110 -0.16 -8.58 2.18
N CYS A 111 -0.62 -7.64 1.37
CA CYS A 111 -2.01 -7.21 1.27
C CYS A 111 -2.40 -7.17 -0.21
N ILE A 112 -3.49 -7.86 -0.57
CA ILE A 112 -4.10 -7.81 -1.89
C ILE A 112 -5.48 -7.17 -1.73
N MET A 113 -5.78 -6.16 -2.54
CA MET A 113 -7.08 -5.50 -2.58
C MET A 113 -7.66 -5.59 -3.98
N ALA A 114 -8.90 -6.07 -4.08
CA ALA A 114 -9.67 -6.08 -5.32
C ALA A 114 -10.95 -5.26 -5.12
N LEU A 115 -11.22 -4.34 -6.04
CA LEU A 115 -12.50 -3.65 -6.10
C LEU A 115 -13.53 -4.60 -6.75
N LYS A 116 -14.55 -4.97 -5.99
CA LYS A 116 -15.68 -5.80 -6.47
C LYS A 116 -16.95 -4.98 -6.46
N ASP A 117 -17.74 -5.08 -7.53
CA ASP A 117 -19.04 -4.40 -7.64
C ASP A 117 -20.12 -4.93 -6.66
N GLN A 118 -19.89 -6.02 -5.91
CA GLN A 118 -20.98 -6.71 -5.20
C GLN A 118 -20.71 -7.22 -3.77
N ILE A 119 -19.53 -7.04 -3.16
CA ILE A 119 -19.27 -7.64 -1.82
C ILE A 119 -18.95 -6.59 -0.75
N LYS A 120 -20.02 -6.03 -0.19
CA LYS A 120 -20.34 -5.74 1.23
C LYS A 120 -19.26 -5.69 2.35
N SER A 121 -17.98 -5.43 2.10
CA SER A 121 -16.97 -5.38 3.19
C SER A 121 -16.41 -4.00 3.51
N MET A 122 -16.47 -3.00 2.62
CA MET A 122 -16.05 -1.62 2.96
C MET A 122 -16.96 -0.47 2.49
N GLY A 123 -17.97 -0.74 1.66
CA GLY A 123 -18.95 0.28 1.24
C GLY A 123 -18.27 1.55 0.72
N VAL A 124 -17.46 1.40 -0.32
CA VAL A 124 -16.78 2.51 -1.00
C VAL A 124 -17.72 3.20 -1.98
N GLU A 125 -17.53 4.50 -2.14
CA GLU A 125 -18.36 5.37 -2.98
C GLU A 125 -17.49 6.10 -4.02
N PRO A 126 -18.05 6.54 -5.16
CA PRO A 126 -17.34 7.44 -6.06
C PRO A 126 -16.79 8.67 -5.32
N GLY A 127 -15.54 9.01 -5.58
CA GLY A 127 -14.82 10.08 -4.88
C GLY A 127 -14.05 9.61 -3.65
N ASP A 128 -14.19 8.35 -3.22
CA ASP A 128 -13.36 7.79 -2.16
C ASP A 128 -11.90 7.64 -2.62
N ILE A 129 -10.98 7.92 -1.70
CA ILE A 129 -9.54 7.71 -1.88
C ILE A 129 -9.09 6.63 -0.92
N ILE A 130 -8.50 5.56 -1.45
CA ILE A 130 -7.98 4.46 -0.65
C ILE A 130 -6.46 4.48 -0.72
N VAL A 131 -5.81 4.41 0.44
CA VAL A 131 -4.35 4.33 0.56
C VAL A 131 -3.96 2.98 1.16
N VAL A 132 -3.14 2.23 0.41
CA VAL A 132 -2.49 0.99 0.85
C VAL A 132 -0.99 1.25 0.87
N ALA A 133 -0.32 0.96 1.98
CA ALA A 133 1.10 1.24 2.12
C ALA A 133 1.79 0.27 3.09
N THR A 134 3.12 0.20 2.99
CA THR A 134 3.96 -0.57 3.91
C THR A 134 4.22 0.20 5.20
N ASP A 135 4.87 -0.46 6.17
CA ASP A 135 5.09 0.15 7.48
C ASP A 135 5.99 1.40 7.40
N GLY A 136 6.82 1.55 6.36
CA GLY A 136 7.62 2.75 6.12
C GLY A 136 6.82 4.05 6.05
N VAL A 137 5.54 3.99 5.65
CA VAL A 137 4.62 5.13 5.75
C VAL A 137 4.09 5.27 7.17
N PHE A 138 3.41 4.24 7.67
CA PHE A 138 2.63 4.32 8.89
C PHE A 138 3.47 4.34 10.17
N ASP A 139 4.76 4.01 10.10
CA ASP A 139 5.72 4.24 11.18
C ASP A 139 6.18 5.71 11.26
N ASN A 140 6.02 6.46 10.18
CA ASN A 140 6.57 7.82 10.00
C ASN A 140 5.50 8.92 9.81
N LEU A 141 4.24 8.57 9.55
CA LEU A 141 3.12 9.49 9.42
C LEU A 141 1.93 9.05 10.27
N PHE A 142 1.33 9.99 11.01
CA PHE A 142 0.01 9.77 11.58
C PHE A 142 -1.08 9.94 10.52
N ASP A 143 -2.22 9.28 10.66
CA ASP A 143 -3.38 9.43 9.74
C ASP A 143 -3.78 10.91 9.54
N ARG A 144 -3.73 11.71 10.61
CA ARG A 144 -4.00 13.16 10.57
C ARG A 144 -3.02 13.96 9.69
N GLU A 145 -1.84 13.42 9.42
CA GLU A 145 -0.84 14.00 8.51
C GLU A 145 -1.02 13.51 7.07
N VAL A 146 -1.64 12.33 6.87
CA VAL A 146 -1.94 11.79 5.53
C VAL A 146 -3.08 12.57 4.87
N VAL A 147 -4.14 12.89 5.61
CA VAL A 147 -5.34 13.55 5.07
C VAL A 147 -5.04 14.88 4.34
N PRO A 148 -4.23 15.82 4.89
CA PRO A 148 -3.88 17.04 4.18
C PRO A 148 -3.12 16.79 2.87
N LEU A 149 -2.28 15.75 2.81
CA LEU A 149 -1.52 15.41 1.60
C LEU A 149 -2.44 14.93 0.47
N ILE A 150 -3.45 14.12 0.82
CA ILE A 150 -4.51 13.71 -0.11
C ILE A 150 -5.24 14.94 -0.66
N LYS A 151 -5.70 15.84 0.22
CA LYS A 151 -6.39 17.07 -0.18
C LYS A 151 -5.54 17.94 -1.11
N SER A 152 -4.24 18.08 -0.80
CA SER A 152 -3.31 18.82 -1.65
C SER A 152 -3.16 18.18 -3.04
N GLY A 153 -3.06 16.86 -3.15
CA GLY A 153 -2.98 16.19 -4.45
C GLY A 153 -4.27 16.32 -5.28
N LEU A 154 -5.43 16.18 -4.64
CA LEU A 154 -6.75 16.30 -5.30
C LEU A 154 -6.99 17.70 -5.88
N ALA A 155 -6.44 18.76 -5.28
CA ALA A 155 -6.65 20.13 -5.73
C ALA A 155 -5.98 20.48 -7.07
N PHE A 156 -5.04 19.66 -7.56
CA PHE A 156 -4.33 19.95 -8.81
C PHE A 156 -4.86 19.15 -10.00
N ASP A 157 -4.82 17.82 -9.93
CA ASP A 157 -5.05 16.95 -11.09
C ASP A 157 -5.78 15.64 -10.73
N GLN A 158 -6.20 15.46 -9.48
CA GLN A 158 -6.75 14.20 -8.94
C GLN A 158 -5.90 12.96 -9.28
N SER A 159 -4.59 13.14 -9.47
CA SER A 159 -3.68 12.04 -9.81
C SER A 159 -3.37 11.20 -8.57
N ALA A 160 -3.73 9.92 -8.63
CA ALA A 160 -3.38 8.94 -7.61
C ALA A 160 -1.85 8.85 -7.41
N GLU A 161 -1.08 8.95 -8.49
CA GLU A 161 0.39 8.92 -8.44
C GLU A 161 0.94 10.14 -7.69
N ARG A 162 0.40 11.34 -7.95
CA ARG A 162 0.82 12.55 -7.23
C ARG A 162 0.53 12.46 -5.74
N ILE A 163 -0.64 11.95 -5.37
CA ILE A 163 -0.98 11.71 -3.95
C ILE A 163 0.00 10.72 -3.34
N ALA A 164 0.33 9.63 -4.04
CA ALA A 164 1.31 8.64 -3.59
C ALA A 164 2.68 9.28 -3.34
N THR A 165 3.17 10.12 -4.26
CA THR A 165 4.44 10.86 -4.13
C THR A 165 4.43 11.79 -2.91
N LEU A 166 3.37 12.57 -2.71
CA LEU A 166 3.26 13.49 -1.56
C LEU A 166 3.31 12.74 -0.22
N ILE A 167 2.63 11.59 -0.12
CA ILE A 167 2.66 10.73 1.06
C ILE A 167 4.05 10.14 1.27
N ALA A 168 4.66 9.58 0.22
CA ALA A 168 5.99 8.98 0.29
C ALA A 168 7.07 10.00 0.72
N ASP A 169 7.06 11.20 0.14
CA ASP A 169 8.00 12.27 0.47
C ASP A 169 7.84 12.77 1.92
N ALA A 170 6.59 12.86 2.40
CA ALA A 170 6.34 13.22 3.79
C ALA A 170 6.83 12.13 4.76
N ALA A 171 6.60 10.85 4.43
CA ALA A 171 7.09 9.71 5.19
C ALA A 171 8.63 9.69 5.22
N GLN A 172 9.28 9.87 4.07
CA GLN A 172 10.73 9.90 3.95
C GLN A 172 11.36 11.06 4.74
N ARG A 173 10.78 12.27 4.64
CA ARG A 173 11.24 13.42 5.44
C ARG A 173 11.13 13.14 6.94
N ASN A 174 10.07 12.48 7.39
CA ASN A 174 9.91 12.13 8.80
C ASN A 174 10.83 11.00 9.24
N SER A 175 11.13 10.03 8.36
CA SER A 175 11.98 8.86 8.64
C SER A 175 13.41 9.23 9.04
N ILE A 176 13.93 10.34 8.50
CA ILE A 176 15.29 10.83 8.80
C ILE A 176 15.36 11.81 9.96
N ARG A 177 14.23 12.31 10.47
CA ARG A 177 14.21 13.30 11.57
C ARG A 177 14.46 12.63 12.92
N ARG A 178 15.60 12.92 13.53
CA ARG A 178 16.07 12.31 14.79
C ARG A 178 15.21 12.59 16.03
N LEU A 179 14.49 13.71 16.04
CA LEU A 179 13.74 14.18 17.20
C LEU A 179 12.23 14.29 16.96
N LYS A 180 11.76 14.03 15.73
CA LYS A 180 10.33 14.06 15.44
C LYS A 180 9.66 12.89 16.17
N GLU A 181 8.56 13.18 16.87
CA GLU A 181 7.67 12.11 17.31
C GLU A 181 6.90 11.57 16.10
N THR A 182 6.99 10.27 15.92
CA THR A 182 6.34 9.49 14.85
C THR A 182 5.53 8.37 15.49
N PRO A 183 4.60 7.72 14.78
CA PRO A 183 3.92 6.52 15.27
C PRO A 183 4.91 5.47 15.82
N PHE A 184 6.01 5.22 15.09
CA PHE A 184 7.05 4.29 15.50
C PHE A 184 7.72 4.66 16.83
N SER A 185 8.21 5.90 16.98
CA SER A 185 8.86 6.32 18.23
C SER A 185 7.87 6.39 19.40
N ARG A 186 6.59 6.69 19.14
CA ARG A 186 5.52 6.61 20.13
C ARG A 186 5.28 5.15 20.57
N ALA A 187 5.22 4.21 19.64
CA ALA A 187 5.08 2.78 19.93
C ALA A 187 6.29 2.24 20.71
N CYS A 188 7.51 2.60 20.32
CA CYS A 188 8.73 2.25 21.06
C CYS A 188 8.68 2.72 22.52
N ARG A 189 8.25 3.97 22.75
CA ARG A 189 8.14 4.53 24.10
C ARG A 189 7.13 3.77 24.95
N LYS A 190 5.97 3.43 24.39
CA LYS A 190 4.94 2.61 25.07
C LYS A 190 5.46 1.21 25.41
N ALA A 191 6.34 0.66 24.58
CA ALA A 191 7.02 -0.61 24.81
C ALA A 191 8.29 -0.50 25.69
N GLY A 192 8.52 0.64 26.36
CA GLY A 192 9.68 0.85 27.24
C GLY A 192 11.02 1.06 26.53
N LYS A 193 11.04 1.18 25.20
CA LYS A 193 12.26 1.37 24.39
C LYS A 193 12.58 2.85 24.20
N ARG A 194 13.84 3.23 24.43
CA ARG A 194 14.35 4.61 24.24
C ARG A 194 14.75 4.91 22.79
N ARG A 195 13.86 4.65 21.81
CA ARG A 195 14.06 5.08 20.41
C ARG A 195 13.30 6.40 20.15
N LYS A 196 14.00 7.39 19.61
CA LYS A 196 13.47 8.71 19.21
C LYS A 196 13.59 8.87 17.69
N GLY A 197 12.74 9.70 17.11
CA GLY A 197 12.77 10.01 15.68
C GLY A 197 12.00 9.00 14.82
N GLY A 198 12.11 9.19 13.51
CA GLY A 198 11.52 8.28 12.52
C GLY A 198 12.25 6.95 12.39
N LYS A 199 11.61 6.02 11.69
CA LYS A 199 12.15 4.71 11.30
C LYS A 199 12.55 4.78 9.84
N LYS A 200 13.84 4.66 9.56
CA LYS A 200 14.33 4.51 8.18
C LYS A 200 13.93 3.13 7.70
N ASP A 201 13.09 3.08 6.68
CA ASP A 201 12.65 1.85 6.05
C ASP A 201 12.42 2.04 4.55
N ASP A 202 12.14 0.94 3.86
CA ASP A 202 11.53 0.96 2.53
C ASP A 202 10.15 1.64 2.63
N ILE A 203 9.76 2.47 1.66
CA ILE A 203 8.49 3.19 1.68
C ILE A 203 7.76 2.91 0.37
N THR A 204 6.65 2.19 0.48
CA THR A 204 5.76 1.91 -0.66
C THR A 204 4.37 2.46 -0.37
N VAL A 205 3.83 3.22 -1.33
CA VAL A 205 2.48 3.76 -1.28
C VAL A 205 1.76 3.40 -2.57
N VAL A 206 0.56 2.86 -2.45
CA VAL A 206 -0.40 2.67 -3.54
C VAL A 206 -1.67 3.44 -3.18
N VAL A 207 -2.08 4.33 -4.06
CA VAL A 207 -3.29 5.14 -3.93
C VAL A 207 -4.28 4.72 -4.99
N MET A 208 -5.55 4.59 -4.62
CA MET A 208 -6.67 4.30 -5.52
C MET A 208 -7.71 5.41 -5.40
N CYS A 209 -8.03 6.06 -6.52
CA CYS A 209 -9.16 6.98 -6.64
C CYS A 209 -10.37 6.20 -7.17
N ILE A 210 -11.45 6.12 -6.39
CA ILE A 210 -12.69 5.45 -6.78
C ILE A 210 -13.54 6.41 -7.61
N LEU A 211 -13.96 5.95 -8.79
CA LEU A 211 -14.69 6.70 -9.80
C LEU A 211 -15.93 5.91 -10.23
N GLU A 212 -16.93 6.60 -10.76
CA GLU A 212 -17.97 5.93 -11.54
C GLU A 212 -17.35 5.35 -12.82
N ALA A 213 -17.72 4.12 -13.17
CA ALA A 213 -17.43 3.59 -14.49
C ALA A 213 -18.22 4.37 -15.56
N ASP A 214 -17.60 4.57 -16.72
CA ASP A 214 -18.31 5.12 -17.88
C ASP A 214 -19.04 3.93 -18.53
N ASP A 215 -20.27 4.16 -19.03
CA ASP A 215 -21.09 3.15 -19.74
C ASP A 215 -20.40 2.62 -21.02
#